data_AF-A0A1Q9YFI3-F1
#
_entry.id   AF-A0A1Q9YFI3-F1
#
_cell.length_a   1.000
_cell.length_b   1.000
_cell.length_c   1.000
_cell.angle_alpha   90.00
_cell.angle_beta   90.00
_cell.angle_gamma   90.00
#
_symmetry.space_group_name_H-M   'P 1'
#
loop_
_entity.id
_entity.type
_entity.pdbx_description
1 polymer ?
#
loop_
_entity_poly.entity_id
_entity_poly.type
_entity_poly.pdbx_seq_one_letter_code
_entity_poly.pdbx_strand_id
1 'polypeptide(L)'
;MEIYYCLLAEGGSCLLSEICSYMSIPKQTLNSQLRSMEKDGDIKVDYLPNSKKNKAAVLTEKGMKQARATAGLMQKFETKALTSFSQQEVEILFSLLERFTDEMIRFTIPTILTMIIGSVYGIVDGIIISTYVGKMVFPL
;
A
#
# COMPACT_ATOMS: atom_id res chain seq x y z
N MET A 1 -8.28 -6.03 -8.01
CA MET A 1 -8.75 -4.87 -8.80
C MET A 1 -7.68 -3.80 -8.85
N GLU A 2 -7.10 -3.42 -7.71
CA GLU A 2 -6.06 -2.36 -7.63
C GLU A 2 -4.79 -2.67 -8.45
N ILE A 3 -4.27 -3.91 -8.42
CA ILE A 3 -3.12 -4.29 -9.28
C ILE A 3 -3.46 -4.14 -10.78
N TYR A 4 -4.70 -4.45 -11.18
CA TYR A 4 -5.13 -4.21 -12.56
C TYR A 4 -5.16 -2.74 -12.93
N TYR A 5 -5.55 -1.87 -11.99
CA TYR A 5 -5.53 -0.43 -12.18
C TYR A 5 -4.09 0.07 -12.40
N CYS A 6 -3.15 -0.29 -11.52
CA CYS A 6 -1.74 0.07 -11.67
C CYS A 6 -1.17 -0.42 -13.00
N LEU A 7 -1.40 -1.69 -13.34
CA LEU A 7 -0.89 -2.24 -14.61
C LEU A 7 -1.48 -1.54 -15.82
N LEU A 8 -2.77 -1.21 -15.82
CA LEU A 8 -3.39 -0.45 -16.92
C LEU A 8 -2.85 0.97 -17.04
N ALA A 9 -2.64 1.65 -15.91
CA ALA A 9 -2.06 3.00 -15.88
C ALA A 9 -0.65 3.02 -16.51
N GLU A 10 0.14 1.98 -16.26
CA GLU A 10 1.49 1.81 -16.82
C GLU A 10 1.52 1.10 -18.19
N GLY A 11 0.40 1.05 -18.92
CA GLY A 11 0.37 0.50 -20.28
C GLY A 11 0.44 -1.03 -20.36
N GLY A 12 0.26 -1.73 -19.24
CA GLY A 12 0.13 -3.19 -19.14
C GLY A 12 1.32 -3.89 -18.50
N SER A 13 2.37 -3.16 -18.10
CA SER A 13 3.57 -3.70 -17.45
C SER A 13 4.08 -2.72 -16.40
N CYS A 14 4.33 -3.19 -15.17
CA CYS A 14 4.82 -2.34 -14.09
C CYS A 14 5.83 -3.09 -13.20
N LEU A 15 6.84 -2.39 -12.67
CA LEU A 15 7.81 -2.99 -11.75
C LEU A 15 7.15 -3.31 -10.41
N LEU A 16 7.51 -4.44 -9.81
CA LEU A 16 6.95 -4.82 -8.51
C LEU A 16 7.26 -3.80 -7.41
N SER A 17 8.40 -3.11 -7.50
CA SER A 17 8.76 -2.02 -6.59
C SER A 17 7.84 -0.81 -6.74
N GLU A 18 7.44 -0.48 -7.96
CA GLU A 18 6.53 0.62 -8.25
C GLU A 18 5.12 0.27 -7.79
N ILE A 19 4.65 -0.96 -8.04
CA ILE A 19 3.35 -1.43 -7.55
C ILE A 19 3.29 -1.35 -6.01
N CYS A 20 4.33 -1.81 -5.29
CA CYS A 20 4.42 -1.64 -3.84
C CYS A 20 4.32 -0.18 -3.42
N SER A 21 4.99 0.72 -4.14
CA SER A 21 5.01 2.16 -3.85
C SER A 21 3.64 2.79 -4.07
N TYR A 22 3.02 2.56 -5.23
CA TYR A 22 1.73 3.15 -5.58
C TYR A 22 0.61 2.66 -4.67
N MET A 23 0.61 1.37 -4.34
CA MET A 23 -0.45 0.78 -3.52
C MET A 23 -0.17 0.90 -2.01
N SER A 24 1.03 1.33 -1.61
CA SER A 24 1.48 1.34 -0.21
C SER A 24 1.27 0.00 0.52
N ILE A 25 1.41 -1.12 -0.18
CA ILE A 25 1.22 -2.46 0.39
C ILE A 25 2.55 -3.18 0.68
N PRO A 26 2.61 -4.03 1.72
CA PRO A 26 3.78 -4.85 1.98
C PRO A 26 4.09 -5.82 0.83
N LYS A 27 5.37 -6.07 0.59
CA LYS A 27 5.87 -7.01 -0.44
C LYS A 27 5.26 -8.42 -0.31
N GLN A 28 5.00 -8.88 0.90
CA GLN A 28 4.38 -10.18 1.14
C GLN A 28 2.95 -10.23 0.58
N THR A 29 2.16 -9.19 0.85
CA THR A 29 0.79 -9.04 0.35
C THR A 29 0.78 -8.91 -1.17
N LEU A 30 1.70 -8.12 -1.73
CA LEU A 30 1.82 -8.01 -3.20
C LEU A 30 2.12 -9.39 -3.81
N ASN A 31 3.11 -10.11 -3.27
CA ASN A 31 3.50 -11.41 -3.82
C ASN A 31 2.37 -12.45 -3.74
N SER A 32 1.57 -12.46 -2.68
CA SER A 32 0.44 -13.40 -2.59
C SER A 32 -0.64 -13.09 -3.63
N GLN A 33 -0.95 -11.81 -3.85
CA GLN A 33 -1.90 -11.40 -4.88
C GLN A 33 -1.39 -11.73 -6.29
N LEU A 34 -0.12 -11.43 -6.59
CA LEU A 34 0.49 -11.73 -7.88
C LEU A 34 0.48 -13.23 -8.18
N ARG A 35 0.77 -14.09 -7.19
CA ARG A 35 0.70 -15.55 -7.38
C ARG A 35 -0.70 -16.04 -7.74
N SER A 36 -1.75 -15.44 -7.16
CA SER A 36 -3.13 -15.75 -7.56
C SER A 36 -3.37 -15.33 -9.01
N MET A 37 -2.99 -14.11 -9.37
CA MET A 37 -3.19 -13.60 -10.73
C MET A 37 -2.38 -14.37 -11.78
N GLU A 38 -1.18 -14.86 -11.46
CA GLU A 38 -0.39 -15.75 -12.32
C GLU A 38 -1.08 -17.12 -12.47
N LYS A 39 -1.60 -17.68 -11.38
CA LYS A 39 -2.36 -18.95 -11.41
C LYS A 39 -3.61 -18.84 -12.27
N ASP A 40 -4.29 -17.70 -12.18
CA ASP A 40 -5.46 -17.40 -13.00
C ASP A 40 -5.08 -17.09 -14.46
N GLY A 41 -3.78 -16.95 -14.78
CA GLY A 41 -3.27 -16.71 -16.13
C GLY A 41 -3.44 -15.26 -16.59
N ASP A 42 -3.69 -14.34 -15.67
CA ASP A 42 -3.96 -12.93 -15.96
C ASP A 42 -2.68 -12.12 -16.12
N ILE A 43 -1.60 -12.54 -15.47
CA ILE A 43 -0.29 -11.88 -15.57
C ILE A 43 0.83 -12.90 -15.75
N LYS A 44 1.99 -12.40 -16.13
CA LYS A 44 3.29 -13.06 -16.00
C LYS A 44 4.22 -12.15 -15.22
N VAL A 45 4.98 -12.71 -14.28
CA VAL A 45 6.00 -11.96 -13.55
C VAL A 45 7.38 -12.45 -13.97
N ASP A 46 8.18 -11.56 -14.55
CA ASP A 46 9.56 -11.89 -14.94
C ASP A 46 10.52 -10.74 -14.70
N TYR A 47 11.81 -11.03 -14.77
CA TYR A 47 12.87 -10.05 -14.72
C TYR A 47 12.85 -9.17 -15.97
N LEU A 48 13.13 -7.88 -15.78
CA LEU A 48 13.36 -6.98 -16.91
C LEU A 48 14.53 -7.48 -17.77
N PRO A 49 14.51 -7.21 -19.09
CA PRO A 49 15.67 -7.44 -19.95
C PRO A 49 16.92 -6.82 -19.32
N ASN A 50 17.97 -7.63 -19.14
CA ASN A 50 19.26 -7.24 -18.55
C ASN A 50 19.28 -6.92 -17.04
N SER A 51 18.22 -7.21 -16.27
CA SER A 51 18.23 -7.04 -14.80
C SER A 51 18.00 -8.34 -14.05
N LYS A 52 18.92 -8.75 -13.18
CA LYS A 52 18.73 -9.91 -12.27
C LYS A 52 18.02 -9.55 -10.97
N LYS A 53 17.64 -8.27 -10.77
CA LYS A 53 17.06 -7.76 -9.52
C LYS A 53 15.64 -7.23 -9.69
N ASN A 54 15.33 -6.64 -10.84
CA ASN A 54 14.07 -5.94 -11.06
C ASN A 54 13.09 -6.85 -11.79
N LYS A 55 11.99 -7.19 -11.12
CA LYS A 55 10.87 -7.94 -11.69
C LYS A 55 9.75 -6.99 -12.08
N ALA A 56 9.08 -7.28 -13.18
CA ALA A 56 7.87 -6.63 -13.63
C ALA A 56 6.72 -7.63 -13.69
N ALA A 57 5.51 -7.17 -13.37
CA ALA A 57 4.29 -7.88 -13.71
C ALA A 57 3.78 -7.37 -15.06
N VAL A 58 3.44 -8.28 -15.97
CA VAL A 58 2.95 -7.97 -17.31
C VAL A 58 1.60 -8.65 -17.53
N LEU A 59 0.60 -7.90 -18.00
CA LEU A 59 -0.70 -8.46 -18.34
C LEU A 59 -0.60 -9.43 -19.52
N THR A 60 -1.25 -10.58 -19.39
CA THR A 60 -1.52 -11.45 -20.54
C THR A 60 -2.68 -10.87 -21.36
N GLU A 61 -2.97 -11.44 -22.53
CA GLU A 61 -4.17 -11.06 -23.28
C GLU A 61 -5.46 -11.28 -22.48
N LYS A 62 -5.53 -12.38 -21.72
CA LYS A 62 -6.66 -12.68 -20.83
C LYS A 62 -6.76 -11.61 -19.74
N GLY A 63 -5.65 -11.35 -19.04
CA GLY A 63 -5.62 -10.34 -17.98
C GLY A 63 -5.93 -8.94 -18.49
N MET A 64 -5.49 -8.58 -19.70
CA MET A 64 -5.80 -7.29 -20.31
C MET A 64 -7.30 -7.12 -20.56
N LYS A 65 -7.99 -8.17 -21.03
CA LYS A 65 -9.46 -8.15 -21.17
C LYS A 65 -10.15 -7.96 -19.82
N GLN A 66 -9.72 -8.71 -18.81
CA GLN A 66 -10.28 -8.64 -17.45
C GLN A 66 -10.02 -7.28 -16.78
N ALA A 67 -8.81 -6.75 -16.93
CA ALA A 67 -8.42 -5.45 -16.42
C ALA A 67 -9.29 -4.35 -17.04
N ARG A 68 -9.44 -4.34 -18.36
CA ARG A 68 -10.26 -3.34 -19.08
C ARG A 68 -11.73 -3.42 -18.71
N ALA A 69 -12.26 -4.63 -18.47
CA ALA A 69 -13.64 -4.85 -18.06
C ALA A 69 -13.91 -4.43 -16.61
N THR A 70 -12.87 -4.23 -15.79
CA THR A 70 -13.01 -3.88 -14.36
C THR A 70 -12.35 -2.54 -14.06
N ALA A 71 -11.04 -2.52 -13.80
CA ALA A 71 -10.28 -1.30 -13.49
C ALA A 71 -10.33 -0.26 -14.63
N GLY A 72 -10.40 -0.71 -15.89
CA GLY A 72 -10.57 0.21 -17.02
C GLY A 72 -11.92 0.93 -17.05
N LEU A 73 -12.99 0.33 -16.49
CA LEU A 73 -14.26 1.04 -16.32
C LEU A 73 -14.14 2.10 -15.21
N MET A 74 -13.47 1.76 -14.12
CA MET A 74 -13.19 2.70 -13.02
C MET A 74 -12.41 3.93 -13.51
N GLN A 75 -11.30 3.73 -14.23
CA GLN A 75 -10.52 4.82 -14.84
C GLN A 75 -11.37 5.72 -15.75
N LYS A 76 -12.28 5.11 -16.54
CA LYS A 76 -13.20 5.87 -17.40
C LYS A 76 -14.20 6.69 -16.59
N PHE A 77 -14.75 6.14 -15.51
CA PHE A 77 -15.67 6.87 -14.64
C PHE A 77 -14.96 8.01 -13.90
N GLU A 78 -13.75 7.79 -13.40
CA GLU A 78 -12.91 8.81 -12.77
C GLU A 78 -12.58 9.93 -13.76
N THR A 79 -12.14 9.57 -14.97
CA THR A 79 -11.87 10.56 -16.02
C THR A 79 -13.12 11.36 -16.32
N LYS A 80 -14.27 10.69 -16.52
CA LYS A 80 -15.53 11.37 -16.82
C LYS A 80 -15.94 12.32 -15.69
N ALA A 81 -15.83 11.87 -14.44
CA ALA A 81 -16.12 12.68 -13.27
C ALA A 81 -15.23 13.91 -13.24
N LEU A 82 -13.90 13.75 -13.32
CA LEU A 82 -12.94 14.86 -13.29
C LEU A 82 -13.12 15.82 -14.46
N THR A 83 -13.42 15.33 -15.67
CA THR A 83 -13.66 16.18 -16.84
C THR A 83 -14.96 16.98 -16.79
N SER A 84 -15.87 16.67 -15.86
CA SER A 84 -17.08 17.49 -15.64
C SER A 84 -16.82 18.75 -14.81
N PHE A 85 -15.63 18.85 -14.20
CA PHE A 85 -15.18 20.04 -13.47
C PHE A 85 -14.29 20.90 -14.36
N SER A 86 -14.20 22.18 -14.05
CA SER A 86 -13.19 23.06 -14.63
C SER A 86 -11.80 22.69 -14.10
N GLN A 87 -10.77 23.05 -14.88
CA GLN A 87 -9.37 22.83 -14.49
C GLN A 87 -9.04 23.45 -13.11
N GLN A 88 -9.59 24.63 -12.82
CA GLN A 88 -9.39 25.32 -11.54
C GLN A 88 -10.00 24.56 -10.37
N GLU A 89 -11.20 24.01 -10.53
CA GLU A 89 -11.86 23.21 -9.48
C GLU A 89 -11.08 21.92 -9.20
N VAL A 90 -10.55 21.28 -10.24
CA VAL A 90 -9.72 20.07 -10.11
C VAL A 90 -8.41 20.37 -9.38
N GLU A 91 -7.74 21.49 -9.70
CA GLU A 91 -6.52 21.92 -9.01
C GLU A 91 -6.77 22.22 -7.53
N ILE A 92 -7.87 22.92 -7.22
CA ILE A 92 -8.27 23.18 -5.84
C ILE A 92 -8.55 21.87 -5.11
N LEU A 93 -9.30 20.95 -5.71
CA LEU A 93 -9.60 19.65 -5.14
C LEU A 93 -8.33 18.89 -4.78
N PHE A 94 -7.38 18.76 -5.71
CA PHE A 94 -6.12 18.04 -5.45
C PHE A 94 -5.29 18.72 -4.37
N SER A 95 -5.18 20.07 -4.39
CA SER A 95 -4.44 20.79 -3.35
C SER A 95 -5.02 20.59 -1.94
N LEU A 96 -6.35 20.50 -1.83
CA LEU A 96 -7.02 20.25 -0.55
C LEU A 96 -6.83 18.80 -0.09
N LEU A 97 -6.88 17.84 -1.01
CA LEU A 97 -6.65 16.42 -0.71
C LEU A 97 -5.20 16.16 -0.27
N GLU A 98 -4.22 16.79 -0.93
CA GLU A 98 -2.81 16.70 -0.57
C GLU A 98 -2.58 17.25 0.84
N ARG A 99 -3.04 18.48 1.10
CA ARG A 99 -2.95 19.10 2.42
C ARG A 99 -3.64 18.28 3.51
N PHE A 100 -4.83 17.73 3.22
CA PHE A 100 -5.54 16.87 4.15
C PHE A 100 -4.73 15.60 4.49
N THR A 101 -4.14 14.97 3.46
CA THR A 101 -3.33 13.76 3.62
C THR A 101 -2.07 14.04 4.44
N ASP A 102 -1.38 15.15 4.17
CA ASP A 102 -0.19 15.57 4.91
C ASP A 102 -0.50 15.81 6.40
N GLU A 103 -1.58 16.52 6.70
CA GLU A 103 -1.99 16.73 8.09
C GLU A 103 -2.41 15.41 8.76
N MET A 104 -3.10 14.51 8.05
CA MET A 104 -3.44 13.20 8.58
C MET A 104 -2.19 12.37 8.93
N ILE A 105 -1.19 12.35 8.06
CA ILE A 105 0.08 11.66 8.30
C ILE A 105 0.80 12.29 9.51
N ARG A 106 0.84 13.62 9.56
CA ARG A 106 1.48 14.40 10.63
C ARG A 106 0.92 14.09 12.01
N PHE A 107 -0.39 13.90 12.14
CA PHE A 107 -1.02 13.57 13.43
C PHE A 107 -1.00 12.08 13.73
N THR A 108 -1.22 11.23 12.73
CA THR A 108 -1.40 9.78 12.94
C THR A 108 -0.10 9.07 13.31
N ILE A 109 1.02 9.44 12.67
CA ILE A 109 2.31 8.77 12.93
C ILE A 109 2.75 8.97 14.40
N PRO A 110 2.79 10.19 14.95
CA PRO A 110 3.15 10.38 16.35
C PRO A 110 2.19 9.69 17.31
N THR A 111 0.87 9.71 17.05
CA THR A 111 -0.12 9.07 17.95
C THR A 111 0.03 7.55 17.97
N ILE A 112 0.22 6.92 16.81
CA ILE A 112 0.49 5.46 16.76
C ILE A 112 1.81 5.15 17.45
N LEU A 113 2.85 5.95 17.19
CA LEU A 113 4.17 5.76 17.79
C LEU A 113 4.13 5.89 19.31
N THR A 114 3.46 6.91 19.86
CA THR A 114 3.31 7.07 21.31
C THR A 114 2.50 5.94 21.93
N MET A 115 1.47 5.45 21.25
CA MET A 115 0.67 4.31 21.70
C MET A 115 1.51 3.02 21.77
N ILE A 116 2.35 2.76 20.76
CA ILE A 116 3.28 1.61 20.75
C ILE A 116 4.30 1.78 21.88
N ILE A 117 4.97 2.92 21.96
CA ILE A 117 6.01 3.19 22.97
C ILE A 117 5.43 3.03 24.39
N GLY A 118 4.27 3.65 24.66
CA GLY A 118 3.59 3.53 25.95
C GLY A 118 3.25 2.09 26.32
N SER A 119 2.80 1.28 25.35
CA SER A 119 2.52 -0.14 25.58
C SER A 119 3.78 -0.95 25.95
N VAL A 120 4.92 -0.63 25.35
CA VAL A 120 6.20 -1.29 25.64
C VAL A 120 6.71 -0.91 27.03
N TYR A 121 6.66 0.38 27.40
CA TYR A 121 7.04 0.82 28.74
C TYR A 121 6.20 0.18 29.84
N GLY A 122 4.87 0.11 29.66
CA GLY A 122 4.00 -0.55 30.64
C GLY A 122 4.34 -2.03 30.87
N ILE A 123 4.72 -2.76 29.82
CA ILE A 123 5.15 -4.16 29.94
C ILE A 123 6.50 -4.26 30.67
N VAL A 124 7.48 -3.43 30.28
CA VAL A 124 8.82 -3.42 30.89
C VAL A 124 8.75 -3.05 32.36
N ASP A 125 8.00 -2.01 32.72
CA ASP A 125 7.79 -1.59 34.11
C ASP A 125 7.11 -2.70 34.92
N GLY A 126 6.09 -3.37 34.36
CA GLY A 126 5.44 -4.51 35.00
C GLY A 126 6.39 -5.67 35.29
N ILE A 127 7.29 -5.99 34.34
CA ILE A 127 8.32 -7.02 34.52
C ILE A 127 9.34 -6.61 35.58
N ILE A 128 9.80 -5.36 35.57
CA ILE A 128 10.76 -4.83 36.54
C ILE A 128 10.16 -4.87 37.95
N ILE A 129 8.93 -4.38 38.12
CA ILE A 129 8.22 -4.39 39.41
C ILE A 129 8.06 -5.82 39.91
N SER A 130 7.59 -6.75 39.08
CA SER A 130 7.43 -8.17 39.45
C SER A 130 8.75 -8.81 39.89
N THR A 131 9.86 -8.48 39.20
CA THR A 131 11.18 -9.07 39.47
C THR A 131 11.87 -8.46 40.70
N TYR A 132 11.72 -7.14 40.92
CA TYR A 132 12.40 -6.44 42.01
C TYR A 132 11.60 -6.49 43.33
N VAL A 133 10.28 -6.31 43.29
CA VAL A 133 9.44 -6.40 44.50
C VAL A 133 9.40 -7.83 45.03
N GLY A 134 9.36 -8.83 44.16
CA GLY A 134 9.44 -10.25 44.56
C GLY A 134 10.76 -10.64 45.23
N LYS A 135 11.83 -9.87 45.04
CA LYS A 135 13.13 -10.07 45.71
C LYS A 135 13.30 -9.24 46.98
N MET A 136 12.40 -8.30 47.28
CA MET A 136 12.36 -7.51 48.50
C MET A 136 11.34 -8.05 49.52
N VAL A 137 11.24 -9.37 49.67
CA VAL A 137 10.59 -9.96 50.86
C VAL A 137 11.47 -9.59 52.06
N PHE A 138 10.95 -8.65 52.85
CA PHE A 138 11.55 -8.08 54.05
C PHE A 138 12.02 -9.17 55.02
N PRO A 139 13.26 -9.11 55.55
CA PRO A 139 13.60 -9.85 56.76
C PRO A 139 12.80 -9.23 57.92
N LEU A 140 11.77 -9.93 58.37
CA LEU A 140 11.12 -9.73 59.67
C LEU A 140 12.06 -10.14 60.80
#